data_AF-Q82U11-F1
#
_entry.id   AF-Q82U11-F1
#
_cell.length_a   1.000
_cell.length_b   1.000
_cell.length_c   1.000
_cell.angle_alpha   90.00
_cell.angle_beta   90.00
_cell.angle_gamma   90.00
#
_symmetry.space_group_name_H-M   'P 1'
#
loop_
_entity.id
_entity.type
_entity.pdbx_description
1 polymer ?
#
loop_
_entity_poly.entity_id
_entity_poly.type
_entity_poly.pdbx_seq_one_letter_code
_entity_poly.pdbx_strand_id
1 'polypeptide(L)'
;MKNNNNRLIYTGAFLAATLTFGQVVQADSLVLSRGNQTISRDTVVDSVVVGHTLDDSIAGSGHLIVNNGAQLVNNGTGHYLGMIDGVNFNAGNGYLGLNTDSMGVATITGASSLWQNEKDLYVGRYGTGSLNIEKGGKVTNAEGVIGDRAGSIGTVTVTDAGSLWQASRGIIVGVVGQGTLDIRNGGRVSNEATVIGISLDGHNGNVTVTGVGSLLESTVSTQIEYGSLNIENGGKVINGHDGFIGANVSSIGTATVTGTGSRWDNLNKLYVGGWKDGSVLGNGSLIINDGGAVSATNGVTIWSTGSLSGNGGTIEGDVINYGLISPGNSPGVLTITGDLTLESDSVLLMEIFGPTAYDQLIIGGNFVAGGILELDFGGYMPEFDVPYDLFQVAGGMSGDFSEIKFLNPAAGFDAGLLSLSFASGENGGMFQLIMANNGDPGNNTVPEPASILLIGLGGLVMLMLRRRSPRISLA
;
A
#
# COMPACT_ATOMS: atom_id res chain seq x y z
N MET A 1 3.02 -57.71 -6.87
CA MET A 1 3.05 -57.44 -5.42
C MET A 1 4.44 -56.96 -5.04
N LYS A 2 4.69 -55.65 -5.15
CA LYS A 2 5.85 -54.98 -4.55
C LYS A 2 5.26 -54.05 -3.50
N ASN A 3 5.38 -54.43 -2.23
CA ASN A 3 5.02 -53.57 -1.11
C ASN A 3 6.07 -52.44 -1.05
N ASN A 4 5.70 -51.28 -1.59
CA ASN A 4 6.38 -50.04 -1.25
C ASN A 4 5.98 -49.73 0.20
N ASN A 5 6.85 -50.10 1.14
CA ASN A 5 6.76 -49.64 2.52
C ASN A 5 7.10 -48.14 2.55
N ASN A 6 6.14 -47.30 2.18
CA ASN A 6 6.16 -45.84 2.38
C ASN A 6 6.30 -45.59 3.89
N ARG A 7 7.48 -45.14 4.32
CA ARG A 7 7.75 -44.90 5.73
C ARG A 7 7.59 -43.41 5.99
N LEU A 8 6.33 -42.99 6.20
CA LEU A 8 6.02 -41.70 6.82
C LEU A 8 6.84 -41.58 8.11
N ILE A 9 7.72 -40.58 8.18
CA ILE A 9 8.45 -40.27 9.41
C ILE A 9 7.52 -39.41 10.28
N TYR A 10 6.67 -40.08 11.05
CA TYR A 10 6.04 -39.47 12.22
C TYR A 10 7.11 -39.31 13.31
N THR A 11 7.52 -38.10 13.66
CA THR A 11 8.43 -37.92 14.81
C THR A 11 7.63 -38.08 16.09
N GLY A 12 7.76 -39.20 16.80
CA GLY A 12 8.71 -39.30 17.92
C GLY A 12 10.06 -39.97 17.66
N ALA A 13 10.42 -40.32 16.43
CA ALA A 13 11.77 -40.78 16.10
C ALA A 13 12.68 -39.60 15.72
N PHE A 14 13.76 -39.38 16.49
CA PHE A 14 14.86 -38.53 16.07
C PHE A 14 15.35 -38.95 14.69
N LEU A 15 15.60 -38.00 13.79
CA LEU A 15 16.38 -38.22 12.56
C LEU A 15 17.85 -38.48 12.93
N ALA A 16 18.12 -39.57 13.64
CA ALA A 16 19.45 -40.05 13.97
C ALA A 16 19.88 -41.08 12.91
N ALA A 17 20.16 -40.59 11.70
CA ALA A 17 20.94 -41.36 10.74
C ALA A 17 22.41 -40.98 10.90
N THR A 18 23.20 -41.89 11.46
CA THR A 18 24.66 -41.81 11.50
C THR A 18 25.19 -41.83 10.07
N LEU A 19 25.49 -40.66 9.49
CA LEU A 19 26.15 -40.55 8.20
C LEU A 19 27.65 -40.28 8.35
N THR A 20 28.45 -40.99 7.57
CA THR A 20 29.84 -40.64 7.26
C THR A 20 29.94 -39.25 6.62
N PHE A 21 31.11 -38.60 6.76
CA PHE A 21 31.38 -37.28 6.17
C PHE A 21 30.98 -37.24 4.68
N GLY A 22 30.07 -36.33 4.31
CA GLY A 22 29.76 -36.00 2.91
C GLY A 22 28.51 -36.64 2.29
N GLN A 23 27.64 -37.33 3.03
CA GLN A 23 26.35 -37.79 2.48
C GLN A 23 25.18 -36.89 2.91
N VAL A 24 24.26 -36.65 1.97
CA VAL A 24 22.97 -35.95 2.19
C VAL A 24 21.91 -37.00 2.54
N VAL A 25 21.15 -36.80 3.62
CA VAL A 25 19.97 -37.65 3.93
C VAL A 25 18.83 -37.22 3.00
N GLN A 26 18.37 -38.12 2.11
CA GLN A 26 17.06 -37.98 1.47
C GLN A 26 16.02 -38.67 2.35
N ALA A 27 15.00 -37.94 2.80
CA ALA A 27 13.85 -38.47 3.53
C ALA A 27 12.55 -38.21 2.75
N ASP A 28 11.57 -39.11 2.81
CA ASP A 28 10.32 -38.99 2.04
C ASP A 28 9.62 -37.63 2.29
N SER A 29 9.20 -37.35 3.51
CA SER A 29 8.60 -36.06 3.86
C SER A 29 8.88 -35.75 5.32
N LEU A 30 9.13 -34.46 5.62
CA LEU A 30 9.26 -33.98 6.98
C LEU A 30 7.89 -33.52 7.46
N VAL A 31 7.26 -34.33 8.31
CA VAL A 31 5.89 -34.11 8.79
C VAL A 31 5.90 -33.99 10.32
N LEU A 32 5.62 -32.79 10.83
CA LEU A 32 5.72 -32.44 12.24
C LEU A 32 4.35 -32.05 12.81
N SER A 33 3.70 -32.98 13.52
CA SER A 33 2.45 -32.72 14.24
C SER A 33 2.66 -32.17 15.64
N ARG A 34 3.79 -32.51 16.29
CA ARG A 34 4.11 -32.11 17.66
C ARG A 34 5.61 -31.88 17.85
N GLY A 35 5.92 -30.93 18.72
CA GLY A 35 7.28 -30.70 19.21
C GLY A 35 8.17 -30.00 18.19
N ASN A 36 9.47 -30.00 18.51
CA ASN A 36 10.46 -29.21 17.80
C ASN A 36 11.40 -30.13 17.03
N GLN A 37 11.60 -29.85 15.74
CA GLN A 37 12.64 -30.48 14.92
C GLN A 37 13.67 -29.42 14.53
N THR A 38 14.94 -29.70 14.85
CA THR A 38 16.06 -28.86 14.40
C THR A 38 16.80 -29.55 13.25
N ILE A 39 17.06 -28.80 12.19
CA ILE A 39 17.90 -29.16 11.06
C ILE A 39 19.18 -28.34 11.16
N SER A 40 20.24 -28.98 11.65
CA SER A 40 21.59 -28.38 11.79
C SER A 40 22.61 -28.97 10.82
N ARG A 41 22.15 -29.79 9.86
CA ARG A 41 22.94 -30.37 8.77
C ARG A 41 22.07 -30.45 7.52
N ASP A 42 22.71 -30.43 6.37
CA ASP A 42 22.01 -30.48 5.09
C ASP A 42 21.08 -31.70 4.99
N THR A 43 19.83 -31.44 4.61
CA THR A 43 18.74 -32.41 4.59
C THR A 43 17.89 -32.18 3.35
N VAL A 44 17.57 -33.26 2.62
CA VAL A 44 16.70 -33.21 1.45
C VAL A 44 15.41 -33.99 1.74
N VAL A 45 14.26 -33.41 1.38
CA VAL A 45 12.94 -34.02 1.57
C VAL A 45 12.03 -33.83 0.36
N ASP A 46 10.98 -34.64 0.19
CA ASP A 46 10.00 -34.43 -0.89
C ASP A 46 8.88 -33.45 -0.50
N SER A 47 8.64 -33.22 0.80
CA SER A 47 7.75 -32.15 1.30
C SER A 47 8.06 -31.78 2.75
N VAL A 48 7.60 -30.59 3.16
CA VAL A 48 7.67 -30.12 4.56
C VAL A 48 6.28 -29.73 5.02
N VAL A 49 5.79 -30.38 6.07
CA VAL A 49 4.52 -30.08 6.75
C VAL A 49 4.79 -29.88 8.23
N VAL A 50 4.47 -28.70 8.75
CA VAL A 50 4.65 -28.35 10.17
C VAL A 50 3.33 -27.84 10.72
N GLY A 51 2.83 -28.45 11.79
CA GLY A 51 1.51 -28.15 12.32
C GLY A 51 0.41 -28.73 11.42
N HIS A 52 -0.17 -29.83 11.84
CA HIS A 52 -1.26 -30.51 11.14
C HIS A 52 -2.10 -31.32 12.13
N THR A 53 -3.29 -31.78 11.73
CA THR A 53 -4.13 -32.60 12.61
C THR A 53 -3.51 -33.98 12.85
N LEU A 54 -3.64 -34.49 14.08
CA LEU A 54 -3.27 -35.86 14.47
C LEU A 54 -4.37 -36.88 14.11
N ASP A 55 -4.04 -38.17 14.22
CA ASP A 55 -4.94 -39.29 13.89
C ASP A 55 -6.27 -39.31 14.68
N ASP A 56 -6.35 -38.55 15.79
CA ASP A 56 -7.55 -38.40 16.65
C ASP A 56 -8.28 -37.06 16.45
N SER A 57 -8.13 -36.42 15.29
CA SER A 57 -8.68 -35.08 14.97
C SER A 57 -8.25 -33.97 15.95
N ILE A 58 -7.13 -34.15 16.66
CA ILE A 58 -6.58 -33.14 17.57
C ILE A 58 -5.64 -32.24 16.78
N ALA A 59 -5.84 -30.93 16.88
CA ALA A 59 -4.93 -29.93 16.31
C ALA A 59 -3.49 -30.14 16.80
N GLY A 60 -2.56 -30.33 15.85
CA GLY A 60 -1.13 -30.45 16.14
C GLY A 60 -0.43 -29.10 16.17
N SER A 61 0.69 -29.05 16.91
CA SER A 61 1.58 -27.90 17.01
C SER A 61 3.01 -28.32 16.74
N GLY A 62 3.54 -28.01 15.57
CA GLY A 62 4.93 -28.32 15.18
C GLY A 62 5.81 -27.08 15.14
N HIS A 63 7.11 -27.25 15.42
CA HIS A 63 8.11 -26.20 15.25
C HIS A 63 9.34 -26.74 14.50
N LEU A 64 9.65 -26.14 13.36
CA LEU A 64 10.86 -26.38 12.58
C LEU A 64 11.90 -25.30 12.86
N ILE A 65 13.16 -25.69 13.09
CA ILE A 65 14.30 -24.78 13.17
C ILE A 65 15.34 -25.22 12.15
N VAL A 66 15.75 -24.33 11.24
CA VAL A 66 16.89 -24.55 10.35
C VAL A 66 17.99 -23.58 10.74
N ASN A 67 19.16 -24.09 11.14
CA ASN A 67 20.24 -23.28 11.70
C ASN A 67 21.63 -23.80 11.35
N ASN A 68 22.67 -23.17 11.92
CA ASN A 68 24.07 -23.58 11.80
C ASN A 68 24.55 -23.75 10.35
N GLY A 69 24.05 -22.92 9.43
CA GLY A 69 24.42 -22.98 8.01
C GLY A 69 23.82 -24.15 7.24
N ALA A 70 22.89 -24.91 7.84
CA ALA A 70 22.26 -26.06 7.21
C ALA A 70 21.31 -25.67 6.08
N GLN A 71 21.24 -26.53 5.05
CA GLN A 71 20.27 -26.42 3.97
C GLN A 71 19.16 -27.48 4.13
N LEU A 72 17.92 -27.05 4.33
CA LEU A 72 16.73 -27.89 4.17
C LEU A 72 16.19 -27.68 2.76
N VAL A 73 16.37 -28.69 1.91
CA VAL A 73 15.94 -28.64 0.50
C VAL A 73 14.72 -29.54 0.31
N ASN A 74 13.60 -28.94 -0.04
CA ASN A 74 12.37 -29.62 -0.40
C ASN A 74 12.24 -29.66 -1.94
N ASN A 75 12.70 -30.75 -2.55
CA ASN A 75 12.84 -30.90 -4.00
C ASN A 75 11.86 -31.93 -4.60
N GLY A 76 10.77 -32.23 -3.89
CA GLY A 76 9.77 -33.17 -4.38
C GLY A 76 9.19 -32.74 -5.72
N THR A 77 9.27 -33.62 -6.73
CA THR A 77 8.84 -33.32 -8.10
C THR A 77 7.38 -33.75 -8.37
N GLY A 78 6.80 -34.61 -7.53
CA GLY A 78 5.41 -35.10 -7.66
C GLY A 78 4.33 -34.04 -7.39
N HIS A 79 3.15 -34.18 -8.01
CA HIS A 79 2.03 -33.24 -7.81
C HIS A 79 1.21 -33.52 -6.56
N TYR A 80 1.15 -34.77 -6.08
CA TYR A 80 0.37 -35.18 -4.92
C TYR A 80 1.14 -36.27 -4.17
N LEU A 81 1.39 -36.06 -2.87
CA LEU A 81 2.04 -37.07 -2.02
C LEU A 81 1.04 -37.80 -1.12
N GLY A 82 0.02 -37.10 -0.65
CA GLY A 82 -0.97 -37.69 0.25
C GLY A 82 -1.94 -36.69 0.83
N MET A 83 -2.70 -37.19 1.81
CA MET A 83 -3.66 -36.43 2.59
C MET A 83 -3.32 -36.53 4.06
N ILE A 84 -3.49 -35.42 4.79
CA ILE A 84 -3.52 -35.39 6.25
C ILE A 84 -4.87 -34.82 6.65
N ASP A 85 -5.69 -35.63 7.32
CA ASP A 85 -7.01 -35.23 7.82
C ASP A 85 -7.87 -34.52 6.75
N GLY A 86 -8.04 -35.18 5.61
CA GLY A 86 -8.84 -34.64 4.50
C GLY A 86 -8.15 -33.57 3.64
N VAL A 87 -6.98 -33.07 4.02
CA VAL A 87 -6.27 -32.01 3.28
C VAL A 87 -5.10 -32.57 2.48
N ASN A 88 -5.09 -32.30 1.18
CA ASN A 88 -4.00 -32.69 0.28
C ASN A 88 -2.72 -31.88 0.55
N PHE A 89 -1.57 -32.56 0.58
CA PHE A 89 -0.26 -31.92 0.53
C PHE A 89 0.56 -32.49 -0.65
N ASN A 90 1.36 -31.60 -1.25
CA ASN A 90 2.02 -31.87 -2.53
C ASN A 90 3.53 -31.87 -2.38
N ALA A 91 4.22 -32.61 -3.26
CA ALA A 91 5.67 -32.65 -3.27
C ALA A 91 6.24 -31.30 -3.72
N GLY A 92 7.35 -30.88 -3.10
CA GLY A 92 8.02 -29.61 -3.36
C GLY A 92 7.41 -28.41 -2.61
N ASN A 93 6.26 -28.59 -1.95
CA ASN A 93 5.58 -27.53 -1.20
C ASN A 93 5.96 -27.55 0.29
N GLY A 94 6.04 -26.36 0.89
CA GLY A 94 6.17 -26.16 2.33
C GLY A 94 4.83 -25.73 2.95
N TYR A 95 4.49 -26.29 4.10
CA TYR A 95 3.24 -25.99 4.81
C TYR A 95 3.50 -25.70 6.29
N LEU A 96 3.05 -24.54 6.77
CA LEU A 96 2.96 -24.20 8.19
C LEU A 96 1.49 -24.01 8.56
N GLY A 97 0.94 -24.84 9.44
CA GLY A 97 -0.48 -24.83 9.79
C GLY A 97 -1.36 -25.38 8.66
N LEU A 98 -1.18 -26.67 8.34
CA LEU A 98 -1.83 -27.34 7.21
C LEU A 98 -3.35 -27.49 7.39
N ASN A 99 -3.82 -27.84 8.59
CA ASN A 99 -5.23 -28.12 8.88
C ASN A 99 -5.83 -27.05 9.79
N THR A 100 -7.15 -26.98 9.86
CA THR A 100 -7.89 -26.11 10.79
C THR A 100 -7.39 -26.30 12.23
N ASP A 101 -7.27 -25.19 12.97
CA ASP A 101 -6.79 -25.10 14.36
C ASP A 101 -5.35 -25.60 14.61
N SER A 102 -4.67 -26.20 13.63
CA SER A 102 -3.29 -26.63 13.76
C SER A 102 -2.31 -25.44 13.71
N MET A 103 -1.18 -25.56 14.40
CA MET A 103 -0.16 -24.50 14.49
C MET A 103 1.18 -24.97 13.93
N GLY A 104 1.66 -24.31 12.89
CA GLY A 104 2.98 -24.56 12.32
C GLY A 104 3.90 -23.38 12.52
N VAL A 105 5.07 -23.60 13.13
CA VAL A 105 6.09 -22.56 13.29
C VAL A 105 7.37 -22.99 12.57
N ALA A 106 8.00 -22.07 11.85
CA ALA A 106 9.35 -22.26 11.32
C ALA A 106 10.27 -21.09 11.69
N THR A 107 11.52 -21.40 12.02
CA THR A 107 12.56 -20.41 12.30
C THR A 107 13.81 -20.74 11.50
N ILE A 108 14.15 -19.88 10.55
CA ILE A 108 15.33 -20.02 9.71
C ILE A 108 16.32 -18.96 10.18
N THR A 109 17.40 -19.39 10.81
CA THR A 109 18.27 -18.50 11.59
C THR A 109 19.75 -18.81 11.43
N GLY A 110 20.56 -17.76 11.36
CA GLY A 110 22.01 -17.86 11.19
C GLY A 110 22.42 -17.79 9.72
N ALA A 111 23.62 -17.23 9.50
CA ALA A 111 24.18 -17.08 8.17
C ALA A 111 24.25 -18.41 7.42
N SER A 112 23.91 -18.37 6.13
CA SER A 112 23.89 -19.52 5.22
C SER A 112 22.85 -20.60 5.51
N SER A 113 22.03 -20.47 6.56
CA SER A 113 20.91 -21.37 6.78
C SER A 113 19.83 -21.13 5.74
N LEU A 114 19.38 -22.20 5.08
CA LEU A 114 18.46 -22.14 3.95
C LEU A 114 17.29 -23.10 4.16
N TRP A 115 16.08 -22.62 3.95
CA TRP A 115 14.94 -23.47 3.63
C TRP A 115 14.48 -23.21 2.20
N GLN A 116 14.72 -24.16 1.31
CA GLN A 116 14.32 -24.11 -0.09
C GLN A 116 13.13 -25.03 -0.33
N ASN A 117 12.06 -24.50 -0.92
CA ASN A 117 10.97 -25.25 -1.51
C ASN A 117 11.05 -25.10 -3.02
N GLU A 118 10.97 -26.21 -3.77
CA GLU A 118 10.97 -26.18 -5.23
C GLU A 118 9.66 -25.60 -5.80
N LYS A 119 8.58 -25.66 -5.01
CA LYS A 119 7.27 -25.12 -5.35
C LYS A 119 6.82 -24.13 -4.26
N ASP A 120 5.58 -24.19 -3.84
CA ASP A 120 4.93 -23.11 -3.11
C ASP A 120 5.14 -23.24 -1.59
N LEU A 121 5.09 -22.10 -0.91
CA LEU A 121 5.15 -22.03 0.55
C LEU A 121 3.84 -21.45 1.08
N TYR A 122 3.14 -22.23 1.90
CA TYR A 122 1.92 -21.82 2.58
C TYR A 122 2.19 -21.58 4.07
N VAL A 123 1.93 -20.36 4.53
CA VAL A 123 2.00 -19.97 5.94
C VAL A 123 0.59 -19.66 6.42
N GLY A 124 0.02 -20.57 7.21
CA GLY A 124 -1.40 -20.54 7.58
C GLY A 124 -2.26 -20.99 6.40
N ARG A 125 -2.28 -22.30 6.10
CA ARG A 125 -3.11 -22.80 5.00
C ARG A 125 -4.58 -22.88 5.40
N TYR A 126 -4.90 -23.75 6.36
CA TYR A 126 -6.21 -23.81 7.01
C TYR A 126 -6.11 -23.45 8.51
N GLY A 127 -4.92 -23.58 9.10
CA GLY A 127 -4.66 -23.26 10.50
C GLY A 127 -3.84 -21.99 10.69
N THR A 128 -3.04 -21.97 11.76
CA THR A 128 -2.11 -20.89 12.07
C THR A 128 -0.69 -21.24 11.63
N GLY A 129 -0.06 -20.40 10.81
CA GLY A 129 1.32 -20.54 10.41
C GLY A 129 2.17 -19.33 10.81
N SER A 130 3.38 -19.57 11.31
CA SER A 130 4.35 -18.52 11.63
C SER A 130 5.73 -18.84 11.06
N LEU A 131 6.30 -17.93 10.28
CA LEU A 131 7.65 -18.06 9.72
C LEU A 131 8.53 -16.89 10.17
N ASN A 132 9.63 -17.20 10.83
CA ASN A 132 10.66 -16.24 11.19
C ASN A 132 11.92 -16.49 10.38
N ILE A 133 12.37 -15.48 9.63
CA ILE A 133 13.63 -15.47 8.89
C ILE A 133 14.51 -14.40 9.52
N GLU A 134 15.54 -14.82 10.23
CA GLU A 134 16.32 -13.94 11.10
C GLU A 134 17.82 -14.22 11.04
N LYS A 135 18.63 -13.28 11.54
CA LYS A 135 20.09 -13.44 11.70
C LYS A 135 20.83 -13.99 10.47
N GLY A 136 20.42 -13.60 9.26
CA GLY A 136 21.05 -14.02 8.00
C GLY A 136 20.50 -15.33 7.39
N GLY A 137 19.37 -15.84 7.89
CA GLY A 137 18.67 -16.98 7.31
C GLY A 137 18.05 -16.65 5.95
N LYS A 138 17.85 -17.68 5.12
CA LYS A 138 17.27 -17.54 3.78
C LYS A 138 16.11 -18.52 3.55
N VAL A 139 15.03 -18.05 2.92
CA VAL A 139 13.95 -18.90 2.41
C VAL A 139 13.79 -18.69 0.91
N THR A 140 13.57 -19.77 0.16
CA THR A 140 13.22 -19.70 -1.26
C THR A 140 12.04 -20.59 -1.60
N ASN A 141 11.19 -20.14 -2.54
CA ASN A 141 10.04 -20.88 -3.05
C ASN A 141 9.60 -20.33 -4.43
N ALA A 142 8.67 -21.00 -5.08
CA ALA A 142 8.02 -20.50 -6.29
C ALA A 142 7.01 -19.39 -5.97
N GLU A 143 5.85 -19.73 -5.40
CA GLU A 143 4.82 -18.78 -4.94
C GLU A 143 4.67 -18.83 -3.42
N GLY A 144 4.54 -17.67 -2.78
CA GLY A 144 4.35 -17.54 -1.33
C GLY A 144 2.91 -17.18 -1.02
N VAL A 145 2.26 -17.88 -0.08
CA VAL A 145 0.89 -17.61 0.33
C VAL A 145 0.82 -17.51 1.85
N ILE A 146 0.31 -16.39 2.36
CA ILE A 146 0.16 -16.11 3.78
C ILE A 146 -1.34 -15.94 4.09
N GLY A 147 -1.93 -16.82 4.89
CA GLY A 147 -3.37 -16.82 5.17
C GLY A 147 -4.22 -17.25 3.95
N ASP A 148 -4.18 -18.53 3.59
CA ASP A 148 -4.86 -19.06 2.38
C ASP A 148 -6.39 -19.15 2.56
N ARG A 149 -6.86 -19.91 3.56
CA ARG A 149 -8.27 -20.30 3.70
C ARG A 149 -9.00 -19.51 4.77
N ALA A 150 -10.33 -19.53 4.70
CA ALA A 150 -11.19 -18.92 5.72
C ALA A 150 -10.82 -19.43 7.13
N GLY A 151 -10.66 -18.50 8.08
CA GLY A 151 -10.26 -18.79 9.46
C GLY A 151 -8.76 -19.05 9.67
N SER A 152 -7.96 -19.17 8.60
CA SER A 152 -6.51 -19.33 8.73
C SER A 152 -5.82 -18.00 9.08
N ILE A 153 -4.69 -18.10 9.78
CA ILE A 153 -3.83 -16.97 10.14
C ILE A 153 -2.41 -17.29 9.73
N GLY A 154 -1.83 -16.49 8.84
CA GLY A 154 -0.44 -16.57 8.43
C GLY A 154 0.33 -15.35 8.90
N THR A 155 1.52 -15.56 9.46
CA THR A 155 2.43 -14.48 9.83
C THR A 155 3.85 -14.79 9.38
N VAL A 156 4.45 -13.89 8.63
CA VAL A 156 5.86 -13.98 8.22
C VAL A 156 6.60 -12.76 8.73
N THR A 157 7.74 -12.98 9.38
CA THR A 157 8.69 -11.94 9.75
C THR A 157 10.02 -12.20 9.04
N VAL A 158 10.52 -11.18 8.35
CA VAL A 158 11.88 -11.14 7.81
C VAL A 158 12.63 -10.01 8.51
N THR A 159 13.56 -10.38 9.39
CA THR A 159 14.27 -9.42 10.25
C THR A 159 15.77 -9.60 10.20
N ASP A 160 16.48 -8.51 10.49
CA ASP A 160 17.93 -8.44 10.60
C ASP A 160 18.61 -8.40 9.23
N ALA A 161 19.71 -7.64 9.16
CA ALA A 161 20.52 -7.53 7.96
C ALA A 161 21.00 -8.91 7.47
N GLY A 162 20.82 -9.16 6.17
CA GLY A 162 21.21 -10.41 5.51
C GLY A 162 20.12 -11.48 5.50
N SER A 163 19.04 -11.33 6.28
CA SER A 163 17.90 -12.23 6.20
C SER A 163 17.09 -11.98 4.93
N LEU A 164 16.73 -13.07 4.23
CA LEU A 164 16.14 -12.98 2.89
C LEU A 164 15.02 -13.98 2.67
N TRP A 165 13.88 -13.49 2.18
CA TRP A 165 12.87 -14.32 1.53
C TRP A 165 12.85 -14.04 0.02
N GLN A 166 13.04 -15.07 -0.79
CA GLN A 166 13.03 -14.95 -2.24
C GLN A 166 12.00 -15.90 -2.86
N ALA A 167 10.92 -15.35 -3.42
CA ALA A 167 9.97 -16.09 -4.24
C ALA A 167 10.30 -15.86 -5.72
N SER A 168 10.27 -16.90 -6.56
CA SER A 168 10.53 -16.73 -8.00
C SER A 168 9.31 -16.23 -8.76
N ARG A 169 8.11 -16.38 -8.19
CA ARG A 169 6.82 -15.85 -8.67
C ARG A 169 6.28 -14.86 -7.64
N GLY A 170 4.97 -14.81 -7.43
CA GLY A 170 4.34 -13.85 -6.54
C GLY A 170 4.36 -14.23 -5.06
N ILE A 171 4.10 -13.23 -4.22
CA ILE A 171 3.74 -13.39 -2.81
C ILE A 171 2.34 -12.82 -2.62
N ILE A 172 1.44 -13.62 -2.04
CA ILE A 172 0.08 -13.22 -1.73
C ILE A 172 -0.06 -13.16 -0.21
N VAL A 173 -0.44 -11.99 0.30
CA VAL A 173 -0.61 -11.72 1.73
C VAL A 173 -2.09 -11.51 2.01
N GLY A 174 -2.73 -12.50 2.61
CA GLY A 174 -4.18 -12.52 2.85
C GLY A 174 -4.97 -12.91 1.61
N VAL A 175 -5.30 -14.20 1.46
CA VAL A 175 -6.17 -14.68 0.38
C VAL A 175 -7.63 -14.61 0.86
N VAL A 176 -8.07 -15.64 1.58
CA VAL A 176 -9.35 -15.65 2.32
C VAL A 176 -9.08 -15.55 3.83
N GLY A 177 -7.97 -16.10 4.31
CA GLY A 177 -7.52 -15.97 5.70
C GLY A 177 -6.70 -14.71 5.93
N GLN A 178 -6.40 -14.41 7.20
CA GLN A 178 -5.55 -13.28 7.57
C GLN A 178 -4.08 -13.58 7.27
N GLY A 179 -3.41 -12.69 6.55
CA GLY A 179 -2.00 -12.75 6.27
C GLY A 179 -1.28 -11.46 6.70
N THR A 180 -0.15 -11.64 7.39
CA THR A 180 0.74 -10.54 7.79
C THR A 180 2.16 -10.82 7.32
N LEU A 181 2.79 -9.83 6.70
CA LEU A 181 4.22 -9.83 6.35
C LEU A 181 4.93 -8.61 6.94
N ASP A 182 5.82 -8.86 7.88
CA ASP A 182 6.66 -7.84 8.52
C ASP A 182 8.10 -7.94 8.03
N ILE A 183 8.59 -6.87 7.40
CA ILE A 183 9.97 -6.75 6.93
C ILE A 183 10.64 -5.63 7.73
N ARG A 184 11.61 -6.00 8.58
CA ARG A 184 12.19 -5.05 9.55
C ARG A 184 13.68 -5.22 9.78
N ASN A 185 14.29 -4.21 10.40
CA ASN A 185 15.69 -4.25 10.85
C ASN A 185 16.70 -4.66 9.76
N GLY A 186 16.47 -4.31 8.49
CA GLY A 186 17.37 -4.67 7.38
C GLY A 186 17.05 -6.00 6.67
N GLY A 187 15.93 -6.64 7.02
CA GLY A 187 15.42 -7.82 6.31
C GLY A 187 14.98 -7.50 4.88
N ARG A 188 15.02 -8.50 3.99
CA ARG A 188 14.73 -8.30 2.56
C ARG A 188 13.77 -9.36 2.03
N VAL A 189 12.82 -8.92 1.20
CA VAL A 189 11.92 -9.79 0.44
C VAL A 189 12.02 -9.44 -1.04
N SER A 190 12.14 -10.45 -1.90
CA SER A 190 12.14 -10.27 -3.35
C SER A 190 11.21 -11.25 -4.06
N ASN A 191 10.42 -10.78 -5.01
CA ASN A 191 9.46 -11.59 -5.76
C ASN A 191 9.15 -10.99 -7.15
N GLU A 192 8.33 -11.68 -7.93
CA GLU A 192 7.82 -11.14 -9.19
C GLU A 192 6.74 -10.07 -8.95
N ALA A 193 5.68 -10.44 -8.22
CA ALA A 193 4.59 -9.52 -7.86
C ALA A 193 4.06 -9.77 -6.43
N THR A 194 3.77 -8.71 -5.68
CA THR A 194 3.13 -8.81 -4.37
C THR A 194 1.66 -8.45 -4.50
N VAL A 195 0.77 -9.29 -3.97
CA VAL A 195 -0.68 -9.01 -3.86
C VAL A 195 -1.06 -8.99 -2.40
N ILE A 196 -1.71 -7.92 -1.95
CA ILE A 196 -2.09 -7.69 -0.55
C ILE A 196 -3.61 -7.65 -0.44
N GLY A 197 -4.18 -8.71 0.12
CA GLY A 197 -5.62 -8.96 0.19
C GLY A 197 -6.19 -9.39 -1.16
N ILE A 198 -6.99 -10.47 -1.19
CA ILE A 198 -7.78 -10.88 -2.38
C ILE A 198 -9.28 -10.98 -2.08
N SER A 199 -9.67 -11.32 -0.84
CA SER A 199 -11.08 -11.51 -0.47
C SER A 199 -11.71 -10.29 0.22
N LEU A 200 -13.02 -10.13 -0.03
CA LEU A 200 -13.89 -9.05 0.45
C LEU A 200 -14.12 -9.03 1.97
N ASP A 201 -14.01 -10.17 2.65
CA ASP A 201 -14.36 -10.33 4.06
C ASP A 201 -13.19 -9.98 4.99
N GLY A 202 -13.01 -8.70 5.33
CA GLY A 202 -12.26 -8.29 6.54
C GLY A 202 -10.89 -7.62 6.37
N HIS A 203 -10.47 -7.25 5.16
CA HIS A 203 -9.15 -6.65 4.86
C HIS A 203 -7.97 -7.52 5.34
N ASN A 204 -7.80 -8.65 4.67
CA ASN A 204 -7.05 -9.76 5.27
C ASN A 204 -5.55 -9.75 4.97
N GLY A 205 -5.05 -8.75 4.23
CA GLY A 205 -3.62 -8.60 3.94
C GLY A 205 -3.01 -7.38 4.63
N ASN A 206 -1.95 -7.59 5.41
CA ASN A 206 -1.15 -6.50 5.96
C ASN A 206 0.34 -6.72 5.65
N VAL A 207 0.97 -5.72 5.04
CA VAL A 207 2.42 -5.70 4.81
C VAL A 207 3.00 -4.47 5.49
N THR A 208 4.01 -4.66 6.33
CA THR A 208 4.77 -3.57 6.93
C THR A 208 6.25 -3.69 6.54
N VAL A 209 6.81 -2.61 6.01
CA VAL A 209 8.24 -2.48 5.71
C VAL A 209 8.80 -1.34 6.54
N THR A 210 9.57 -1.67 7.58
CA THR A 210 9.97 -0.68 8.59
C THR A 210 11.45 -0.75 8.96
N GLY A 211 12.07 0.41 9.18
CA GLY A 211 13.47 0.51 9.56
C GLY A 211 14.42 0.55 8.37
N VAL A 212 15.53 1.28 8.56
CA VAL A 212 16.57 1.48 7.54
C VAL A 212 17.10 0.13 7.02
N GLY A 213 17.16 0.01 5.69
CA GLY A 213 17.68 -1.17 4.99
C GLY A 213 16.65 -2.30 4.78
N SER A 214 15.48 -2.20 5.42
CA SER A 214 14.37 -3.12 5.16
C SER A 214 13.81 -2.88 3.76
N LEU A 215 13.66 -3.96 2.98
CA LEU A 215 13.30 -3.85 1.56
C LEU A 215 12.29 -4.92 1.14
N LEU A 216 11.22 -4.48 0.49
CA LEU A 216 10.40 -5.30 -0.41
C LEU A 216 10.69 -4.91 -1.86
N GLU A 217 11.11 -5.87 -2.67
CA GLU A 217 11.39 -5.66 -4.09
C GLU A 217 10.54 -6.60 -4.95
N SER A 218 9.63 -6.04 -5.73
CA SER A 218 8.86 -6.75 -6.75
C SER A 218 9.38 -6.39 -8.13
N THR A 219 9.75 -7.36 -8.95
CA THR A 219 10.25 -7.07 -10.31
C THR A 219 9.16 -6.54 -11.24
N VAL A 220 7.89 -6.79 -10.93
CA VAL A 220 6.73 -6.31 -11.68
C VAL A 220 5.94 -5.29 -10.85
N SER A 221 5.22 -5.72 -9.82
CA SER A 221 4.25 -4.84 -9.14
C SER A 221 3.96 -5.21 -7.70
N THR A 222 3.53 -4.23 -6.93
CA THR A 222 2.78 -4.43 -5.69
C THR A 222 1.35 -3.95 -5.90
N GLN A 223 0.39 -4.83 -5.63
CA GLN A 223 -1.05 -4.62 -5.79
C GLN A 223 -1.71 -4.72 -4.41
N ILE A 224 -2.36 -3.65 -3.99
CA ILE A 224 -3.08 -3.57 -2.72
C ILE A 224 -4.57 -3.64 -3.05
N GLU A 225 -5.21 -4.78 -2.80
CA GLU A 225 -6.64 -4.94 -3.09
C GLU A 225 -7.46 -4.78 -1.82
N TYR A 226 -7.57 -5.80 -0.97
CA TYR A 226 -8.31 -5.76 0.29
C TYR A 226 -7.34 -5.77 1.46
N GLY A 227 -6.47 -4.79 1.52
CA GLY A 227 -5.37 -4.81 2.46
C GLY A 227 -4.64 -3.48 2.60
N SER A 228 -3.55 -3.54 3.36
CA SER A 228 -2.75 -2.37 3.71
C SER A 228 -1.26 -2.61 3.49
N LEU A 229 -0.59 -1.59 2.95
CA LEU A 229 0.86 -1.50 2.90
C LEU A 229 1.32 -0.32 3.75
N ASN A 230 2.16 -0.58 4.75
CA ASN A 230 2.77 0.45 5.59
C ASN A 230 4.28 0.48 5.35
N ILE A 231 4.82 1.64 4.97
CA ILE A 231 6.24 1.86 4.76
C ILE A 231 6.69 2.94 5.73
N GLU A 232 7.54 2.56 6.68
CA GLU A 232 7.78 3.36 7.88
C GLU A 232 9.26 3.41 8.28
N ASN A 233 9.65 4.44 9.03
CA ASN A 233 10.96 4.51 9.70
C ASN A 233 12.18 4.21 8.80
N GLY A 234 12.16 4.62 7.53
CA GLY A 234 13.25 4.36 6.58
C GLY A 234 13.15 3.04 5.80
N GLY A 235 12.01 2.34 5.88
CA GLY A 235 11.71 1.17 5.07
C GLY A 235 11.53 1.52 3.59
N LYS A 236 11.73 0.54 2.71
CA LYS A 236 11.67 0.76 1.26
C LYS A 236 10.87 -0.31 0.52
N VAL A 237 10.02 0.11 -0.40
CA VAL A 237 9.35 -0.76 -1.39
C VAL A 237 9.76 -0.34 -2.80
N ILE A 238 10.08 -1.30 -3.66
CA ILE A 238 10.43 -1.05 -5.07
C ILE A 238 9.59 -1.95 -5.97
N ASN A 239 8.98 -1.35 -6.98
CA ASN A 239 8.35 -2.05 -8.09
C ASN A 239 9.15 -1.80 -9.37
N GLY A 240 9.57 -2.88 -10.03
CA GLY A 240 10.24 -2.80 -11.33
C GLY A 240 9.35 -2.28 -12.46
N HIS A 241 8.03 -2.22 -12.24
CA HIS A 241 7.06 -1.60 -13.15
C HIS A 241 6.03 -0.77 -12.38
N ASP A 242 4.77 -1.22 -12.28
CA ASP A 242 3.65 -0.44 -11.77
C ASP A 242 3.37 -0.71 -10.27
N GLY A 243 2.78 0.26 -9.59
CA GLY A 243 2.07 0.08 -8.32
C GLY A 243 0.57 0.24 -8.49
N PHE A 244 -0.22 -0.50 -7.71
CA PHE A 244 -1.68 -0.42 -7.73
C PHE A 244 -2.25 -0.38 -6.31
N ILE A 245 -3.19 0.54 -6.08
CA ILE A 245 -3.93 0.65 -4.82
C ILE A 245 -5.42 0.64 -5.15
N GLY A 246 -6.16 -0.35 -4.68
CA GLY A 246 -7.61 -0.42 -4.85
C GLY A 246 -8.05 -0.48 -6.31
N ALA A 247 -7.33 -1.20 -7.15
CA ALA A 247 -7.50 -1.14 -8.61
C ALA A 247 -8.46 -2.21 -9.18
N ASN A 248 -8.79 -3.25 -8.41
CA ASN A 248 -9.67 -4.35 -8.81
C ASN A 248 -11.12 -4.15 -8.32
N VAL A 249 -12.07 -4.91 -8.88
CA VAL A 249 -13.50 -4.84 -8.55
C VAL A 249 -13.73 -4.93 -7.04
N SER A 250 -14.40 -3.91 -6.51
CA SER A 250 -14.78 -3.75 -5.10
C SER A 250 -13.62 -3.69 -4.10
N SER A 251 -12.38 -3.69 -4.57
CA SER A 251 -11.19 -3.63 -3.71
C SER A 251 -11.14 -2.33 -2.89
N ILE A 252 -10.56 -2.39 -1.70
CA ILE A 252 -10.37 -1.24 -0.79
C ILE A 252 -8.93 -1.31 -0.29
N GLY A 253 -8.03 -0.72 -1.07
CA GLY A 253 -6.59 -0.76 -0.82
C GLY A 253 -6.11 0.51 -0.14
N THR A 254 -5.23 0.39 0.83
CA THR A 254 -4.58 1.54 1.47
C THR A 254 -3.06 1.38 1.48
N ALA A 255 -2.34 2.44 1.11
CA ALA A 255 -0.90 2.53 1.32
C ALA A 255 -0.57 3.75 2.18
N THR A 256 0.26 3.55 3.19
CA THR A 256 0.83 4.62 4.02
C THR A 256 2.34 4.64 3.85
N VAL A 257 2.90 5.80 3.51
CA VAL A 257 4.35 6.03 3.50
C VAL A 257 4.66 7.15 4.47
N THR A 258 5.26 6.83 5.61
CA THR A 258 5.50 7.80 6.68
C THR A 258 6.90 7.71 7.28
N GLY A 259 7.42 8.86 7.70
CA GLY A 259 8.71 8.97 8.36
C GLY A 259 9.86 9.20 7.37
N THR A 260 10.84 9.97 7.83
CA THR A 260 12.00 10.34 7.01
C THR A 260 12.73 9.12 6.45
N GLY A 261 12.94 9.11 5.14
CA GLY A 261 13.65 8.04 4.42
C GLY A 261 12.76 6.86 4.04
N SER A 262 11.50 6.80 4.50
CA SER A 262 10.53 5.81 4.04
C SER A 262 10.14 6.08 2.60
N ARG A 263 10.14 5.04 1.76
CA ARG A 263 10.02 5.24 0.32
C ARG A 263 9.29 4.12 -0.43
N TRP A 264 8.43 4.50 -1.36
CA TRP A 264 7.89 3.61 -2.39
C TRP A 264 8.32 4.07 -3.78
N ASP A 265 9.21 3.33 -4.43
CA ASP A 265 9.66 3.63 -5.79
C ASP A 265 8.95 2.73 -6.81
N ASN A 266 8.22 3.33 -7.75
CA ASN A 266 7.61 2.64 -8.88
C ASN A 266 8.37 3.04 -10.15
N LEU A 267 9.02 2.08 -10.81
CA LEU A 267 9.85 2.39 -11.99
C LEU A 267 9.02 2.68 -13.25
N ASN A 268 7.70 2.51 -13.21
CA ASN A 268 6.75 2.99 -14.23
C ASN A 268 5.70 3.92 -13.60
N LYS A 269 4.43 3.49 -13.49
CA LYS A 269 3.32 4.30 -12.98
C LYS A 269 2.81 3.82 -11.63
N LEU A 270 2.15 4.69 -10.90
CA LEU A 270 1.32 4.32 -9.75
C LEU A 270 -0.14 4.67 -10.03
N TYR A 271 -1.03 3.71 -9.85
CA TYR A 271 -2.47 3.89 -10.02
C TYR A 271 -3.20 3.77 -8.67
N VAL A 272 -4.06 4.72 -8.37
CA VAL A 272 -4.85 4.77 -7.13
C VAL A 272 -6.35 4.78 -7.48
N GLY A 273 -7.10 3.78 -7.04
CA GLY A 273 -8.55 3.63 -7.25
C GLY A 273 -8.96 3.00 -8.59
N GLY A 274 -8.03 2.64 -9.46
CA GLY A 274 -8.38 2.09 -10.77
C GLY A 274 -7.21 1.44 -11.49
N TRP A 275 -7.52 0.78 -12.60
CA TRP A 275 -6.57 0.02 -13.39
C TRP A 275 -5.90 0.85 -14.49
N LYS A 276 -4.88 0.30 -15.13
CA LYS A 276 -4.08 0.97 -16.17
C LYS A 276 -4.83 1.29 -17.47
N ASP A 277 -6.00 0.69 -17.68
CA ASP A 277 -6.86 0.93 -18.85
C ASP A 277 -7.93 2.01 -18.59
N GLY A 278 -7.93 2.63 -17.41
CA GLY A 278 -8.93 3.62 -17.00
C GLY A 278 -10.17 3.02 -16.36
N SER A 279 -10.25 1.70 -16.18
CA SER A 279 -11.35 1.10 -15.42
C SER A 279 -11.25 1.47 -13.94
N VAL A 280 -12.34 2.01 -13.41
CA VAL A 280 -12.45 2.43 -12.00
C VAL A 280 -13.33 1.41 -11.29
N LEU A 281 -12.68 0.44 -10.64
CA LEU A 281 -13.35 -0.78 -10.16
C LEU A 281 -13.28 -0.95 -8.64
N GLY A 282 -12.33 -0.29 -7.96
CA GLY A 282 -12.15 -0.35 -6.51
C GLY A 282 -11.96 1.04 -5.90
N ASN A 283 -11.54 1.11 -4.65
CA ASN A 283 -11.23 2.34 -3.93
C ASN A 283 -9.80 2.26 -3.43
N GLY A 284 -8.99 3.26 -3.79
CA GLY A 284 -7.59 3.32 -3.41
C GLY A 284 -7.32 4.54 -2.53
N SER A 285 -6.54 4.36 -1.47
CA SER A 285 -6.07 5.47 -0.65
C SER A 285 -4.56 5.44 -0.52
N LEU A 286 -3.91 6.54 -0.92
CA LEU A 286 -2.50 6.78 -0.73
C LEU A 286 -2.32 7.88 0.31
N ILE A 287 -1.60 7.58 1.39
CA ILE A 287 -1.33 8.49 2.50
C ILE A 287 0.18 8.68 2.62
N ILE A 288 0.67 9.92 2.58
CA ILE A 288 2.11 10.22 2.66
C ILE A 288 2.37 11.27 3.74
N ASN A 289 3.10 10.90 4.80
CA ASN A 289 3.31 11.75 5.97
C ASN A 289 4.78 11.88 6.36
N ASP A 290 5.11 12.88 7.17
CA ASP A 290 6.33 12.94 8.00
C ASP A 290 7.65 12.72 7.24
N GLY A 291 7.76 13.26 6.02
CA GLY A 291 8.94 13.10 5.17
C GLY A 291 9.02 11.78 4.40
N GLY A 292 7.94 11.01 4.36
CA GLY A 292 7.77 9.87 3.46
C GLY A 292 7.73 10.32 1.99
N ALA A 293 8.22 9.46 1.09
CA ALA A 293 8.30 9.77 -0.33
C ALA A 293 7.76 8.63 -1.21
N VAL A 294 7.02 8.98 -2.26
CA VAL A 294 6.57 8.04 -3.29
C VAL A 294 7.04 8.54 -4.64
N SER A 295 7.74 7.71 -5.41
CA SER A 295 8.19 8.03 -6.76
C SER A 295 7.48 7.17 -7.80
N ALA A 296 7.15 7.77 -8.94
CA ALA A 296 6.67 7.07 -10.12
C ALA A 296 7.28 7.72 -11.38
N THR A 297 8.19 7.00 -12.05
CA THR A 297 8.97 7.55 -13.19
C THR A 297 8.10 8.11 -14.31
N ASN A 298 6.95 7.50 -14.56
CA ASN A 298 5.98 7.90 -15.60
C ASN A 298 4.69 8.48 -15.01
N GLY A 299 4.77 8.95 -13.76
CA GLY A 299 3.71 9.68 -13.08
C GLY A 299 2.73 8.81 -12.27
N VAL A 300 1.94 9.50 -11.46
CA VAL A 300 0.87 8.95 -10.64
C VAL A 300 -0.47 9.33 -11.25
N THR A 301 -1.38 8.36 -11.32
CA THR A 301 -2.77 8.59 -11.72
C THR A 301 -3.70 8.24 -10.56
N ILE A 302 -4.43 9.25 -10.10
CA ILE A 302 -5.47 9.09 -9.08
C ILE A 302 -6.80 9.03 -9.82
N TRP A 303 -7.42 7.86 -9.88
CA TRP A 303 -8.73 7.68 -10.51
C TRP A 303 -9.85 8.24 -9.63
N SER A 304 -11.09 8.28 -10.14
CA SER A 304 -12.21 8.96 -9.46
C SER A 304 -12.61 8.36 -8.10
N THR A 305 -12.25 7.11 -7.82
CA THR A 305 -12.39 6.45 -6.50
C THR A 305 -11.06 6.37 -5.73
N GLY A 306 -10.02 6.99 -6.28
CA GLY A 306 -8.70 7.14 -5.67
C GLY A 306 -8.64 8.40 -4.80
N SER A 307 -7.81 8.32 -3.76
CA SER A 307 -7.47 9.47 -2.93
C SER A 307 -5.98 9.55 -2.67
N LEU A 308 -5.45 10.76 -2.66
CA LEU A 308 -4.12 11.09 -2.16
C LEU A 308 -4.27 12.08 -1.00
N SER A 309 -3.67 11.75 0.14
CA SER A 309 -3.61 12.63 1.30
C SER A 309 -2.32 12.57 2.08
N GLY A 310 -2.17 13.48 3.04
CA GLY A 310 -1.11 13.42 4.03
C GLY A 310 -0.46 14.77 4.36
N ASN A 311 0.49 14.75 5.29
CA ASN A 311 1.13 15.93 5.86
C ASN A 311 2.65 15.77 5.93
N GLY A 312 3.39 16.66 5.26
CA GLY A 312 4.85 16.58 5.12
C GLY A 312 5.32 15.50 4.14
N GLY A 313 4.43 14.96 3.32
CA GLY A 313 4.72 13.91 2.33
C GLY A 313 5.13 14.47 0.97
N THR A 314 5.87 13.66 0.19
CA THR A 314 6.30 14.03 -1.17
C THR A 314 5.94 12.96 -2.21
N ILE A 315 5.34 13.39 -3.32
CA ILE A 315 5.28 12.66 -4.59
C ILE A 315 6.42 13.15 -5.48
N GLU A 316 7.30 12.24 -5.89
CA GLU A 316 8.38 12.48 -6.83
C GLU A 316 7.96 12.04 -8.24
N GLY A 317 7.38 12.97 -9.00
CA GLY A 317 6.89 12.75 -10.36
C GLY A 317 5.65 13.58 -10.66
N ASP A 318 5.14 13.42 -11.88
CA ASP A 318 3.92 14.09 -12.35
C ASP A 318 2.67 13.42 -11.75
N VAL A 319 1.60 14.19 -11.54
CA VAL A 319 0.32 13.70 -11.01
C VAL A 319 -0.82 14.14 -11.92
N ILE A 320 -1.66 13.18 -12.30
CA ILE A 320 -2.97 13.42 -12.92
C ILE A 320 -4.05 12.96 -11.95
N ASN A 321 -4.97 13.86 -11.62
CA ASN A 321 -6.04 13.58 -10.67
C ASN A 321 -7.41 13.60 -11.36
N TYR A 322 -8.14 12.49 -11.21
CA TYR A 322 -9.57 12.34 -11.48
C TYR A 322 -10.39 12.15 -10.19
N GLY A 323 -9.73 11.92 -9.06
CA GLY A 323 -10.35 11.65 -7.76
C GLY A 323 -10.07 12.77 -6.76
N LEU A 324 -9.75 12.38 -5.53
CA LEU A 324 -9.52 13.32 -4.43
C LEU A 324 -8.02 13.53 -4.17
N ILE A 325 -7.61 14.80 -4.13
CA ILE A 325 -6.40 15.21 -3.41
C ILE A 325 -6.84 16.04 -2.22
N SER A 326 -6.34 15.70 -1.04
CA SER A 326 -6.57 16.46 0.20
C SER A 326 -5.28 16.40 1.01
N PRO A 327 -4.51 17.50 1.13
CA PRO A 327 -3.55 17.58 2.22
C PRO A 327 -4.25 17.20 3.54
N GLY A 328 -3.53 16.49 4.42
CA GLY A 328 -4.10 15.91 5.64
C GLY A 328 -4.47 16.95 6.69
N ASN A 329 -4.76 16.52 7.93
CA ASN A 329 -5.22 17.40 9.01
C ASN A 329 -4.46 18.73 9.10
N SER A 330 -5.21 19.83 9.05
CA SER A 330 -4.67 21.18 8.98
C SER A 330 -3.76 21.58 10.17
N PRO A 331 -2.57 22.14 9.92
CA PRO A 331 -1.99 22.39 8.59
C PRO A 331 -1.44 21.10 7.95
N GLY A 332 -2.01 20.71 6.81
CA GLY A 332 -1.48 19.66 5.94
C GLY A 332 -0.63 20.25 4.82
N VAL A 333 0.63 19.85 4.71
CA VAL A 333 1.48 20.24 3.57
C VAL A 333 1.78 19.03 2.70
N LEU A 334 1.38 19.05 1.43
CA LEU A 334 1.72 18.00 0.47
C LEU A 334 2.61 18.56 -0.65
N THR A 335 3.66 17.82 -1.02
CA THR A 335 4.56 18.21 -2.11
C THR A 335 4.44 17.28 -3.29
N ILE A 336 4.32 17.83 -4.49
CA ILE A 336 4.42 17.14 -5.78
C ILE A 336 5.60 17.78 -6.52
N THR A 337 6.66 17.04 -6.81
CA THR A 337 7.85 17.64 -7.43
C THR A 337 7.69 17.88 -8.93
N GLY A 338 6.78 17.17 -9.59
CA GLY A 338 6.48 17.29 -11.02
C GLY A 338 5.29 18.20 -11.30
N ASP A 339 4.72 18.01 -12.49
CA ASP A 339 3.51 18.70 -12.92
C ASP A 339 2.27 18.12 -12.20
N LEU A 340 1.28 18.97 -11.93
CA LEU A 340 -0.04 18.57 -11.45
C LEU A 340 -1.12 18.95 -12.45
N THR A 341 -1.94 17.99 -12.84
CA THR A 341 -3.16 18.21 -13.64
C THR A 341 -4.39 17.75 -12.86
N LEU A 342 -5.35 18.64 -12.67
CA LEU A 342 -6.68 18.34 -12.14
C LEU A 342 -7.67 18.20 -13.30
N GLU A 343 -8.32 17.05 -13.41
CA GLU A 343 -9.30 16.77 -14.46
C GLU A 343 -10.70 17.24 -14.04
N SER A 344 -11.64 17.27 -14.99
CA SER A 344 -12.92 18.01 -14.86
C SER A 344 -13.82 17.59 -13.70
N ASP A 345 -13.71 16.34 -13.22
CA ASP A 345 -14.50 15.79 -12.11
C ASP A 345 -13.67 15.55 -10.84
N SER A 346 -12.40 15.95 -10.85
CA SER A 346 -11.52 15.80 -9.71
C SER A 346 -11.85 16.79 -8.60
N VAL A 347 -11.48 16.44 -7.36
CA VAL A 347 -11.64 17.29 -6.19
C VAL A 347 -10.26 17.57 -5.59
N LEU A 348 -9.97 18.85 -5.37
CA LEU A 348 -8.91 19.30 -4.48
C LEU A 348 -9.57 19.89 -3.24
N LEU A 349 -9.41 19.23 -2.09
CA LEU A 349 -9.91 19.70 -0.80
C LEU A 349 -8.78 20.37 -0.02
N MET A 350 -9.03 21.57 0.49
CA MET A 350 -8.11 22.32 1.33
C MET A 350 -8.83 22.78 2.60
N GLU A 351 -8.28 22.46 3.76
CA GLU A 351 -8.75 22.95 5.06
C GLU A 351 -8.16 24.34 5.36
N ILE A 352 -8.97 25.25 5.92
CA ILE A 352 -8.58 26.58 6.39
C ILE A 352 -9.22 26.82 7.76
N PHE A 353 -8.59 26.31 8.81
CA PHE A 353 -9.12 26.35 10.18
C PHE A 353 -8.53 27.47 11.04
N GLY A 354 -7.57 28.22 10.51
CA GLY A 354 -6.98 29.38 11.18
C GLY A 354 -5.88 30.06 10.36
N PRO A 355 -5.32 31.17 10.84
CA PRO A 355 -4.30 31.95 10.13
C PRO A 355 -2.95 31.23 9.97
N THR A 356 -2.75 30.12 10.69
CA THR A 356 -1.56 29.26 10.60
C THR A 356 -1.93 27.77 10.56
N ALA A 357 -3.21 27.46 10.43
CA ALA A 357 -3.76 26.11 10.43
C ALA A 357 -4.60 25.97 9.17
N TYR A 358 -3.92 25.92 8.04
CA TYR A 358 -4.50 25.73 6.73
C TYR A 358 -3.59 24.86 5.88
N ASP A 359 -4.19 24.20 4.91
CA ASP A 359 -3.52 23.27 4.03
C ASP A 359 -2.72 23.99 2.96
N GLN A 360 -1.62 23.36 2.53
CA GLN A 360 -0.78 23.84 1.46
C GLN A 360 -0.43 22.72 0.49
N LEU A 361 -0.42 23.05 -0.79
CA LEU A 361 0.05 22.18 -1.85
C LEU A 361 1.24 22.83 -2.56
N ILE A 362 2.38 22.15 -2.57
CA ILE A 362 3.60 22.59 -3.23
C ILE A 362 3.78 21.80 -4.52
N ILE A 363 3.89 22.49 -5.65
CA ILE A 363 3.98 21.91 -6.99
C ILE A 363 5.29 22.39 -7.62
N GLY A 364 6.22 21.46 -7.86
CA GLY A 364 7.53 21.74 -8.44
C GLY A 364 7.52 21.95 -9.95
N GLY A 365 6.46 21.53 -10.63
CA GLY A 365 6.22 21.74 -12.06
C GLY A 365 5.13 22.76 -12.36
N ASN A 366 4.45 22.56 -13.49
CA ASN A 366 3.27 23.32 -13.89
C ASN A 366 2.01 22.80 -13.17
N PHE A 367 1.05 23.69 -12.99
CA PHE A 367 -0.26 23.37 -12.45
C PHE A 367 -1.36 23.65 -13.49
N VAL A 368 -2.10 22.61 -13.87
CA VAL A 368 -3.31 22.74 -14.70
C VAL A 368 -4.53 22.58 -13.80
N ALA A 369 -5.20 23.69 -13.51
CA ALA A 369 -6.44 23.72 -12.76
C ALA A 369 -7.61 23.21 -13.61
N GLY A 370 -8.45 22.44 -12.94
CA GLY A 370 -9.68 21.83 -13.43
C GLY A 370 -10.44 21.30 -12.22
N GLY A 371 -11.60 20.67 -12.44
CA GLY A 371 -12.35 20.07 -11.34
C GLY A 371 -12.82 21.07 -10.29
N ILE A 372 -13.10 20.55 -9.10
CA ILE A 372 -13.71 21.28 -8.00
C ILE A 372 -12.63 21.60 -6.96
N LEU A 373 -12.52 22.89 -6.59
CA LEU A 373 -11.80 23.29 -5.39
C LEU A 373 -12.79 23.35 -4.21
N GLU A 374 -12.59 22.52 -3.21
CA GLU A 374 -13.35 22.55 -1.96
C GLU A 374 -12.51 23.20 -0.86
N LEU A 375 -13.02 24.30 -0.29
CA LEU A 375 -12.40 24.98 0.84
C LEU A 375 -13.23 24.72 2.09
N ASP A 376 -12.71 23.90 3.01
CA ASP A 376 -13.36 23.63 4.29
C ASP A 376 -12.85 24.59 5.36
N PHE A 377 -13.74 25.41 5.91
CA PHE A 377 -13.39 26.36 6.95
C PHE A 377 -13.55 25.79 8.37
N GLY A 378 -14.19 24.65 8.57
CA GLY A 378 -14.36 24.07 9.91
C GLY A 378 -15.03 25.02 10.93
N GLY A 379 -15.83 25.97 10.46
CA GLY A 379 -16.45 27.03 11.26
C GLY A 379 -15.57 28.27 11.48
N TYR A 380 -14.38 28.34 10.88
CA TYR A 380 -13.49 29.50 10.91
C TYR A 380 -13.98 30.62 9.98
N MET A 381 -13.73 31.87 10.39
CA MET A 381 -13.91 33.06 9.57
C MET A 381 -12.51 33.57 9.20
N PRO A 382 -12.12 33.53 7.92
CA PRO A 382 -10.87 34.14 7.48
C PRO A 382 -10.76 35.60 7.92
N GLU A 383 -9.55 35.99 8.32
CA GLU A 383 -9.28 37.37 8.71
C GLU A 383 -9.28 38.28 7.47
N PHE A 384 -9.84 39.49 7.64
CA PHE A 384 -9.88 40.46 6.57
C PHE A 384 -8.48 40.92 6.19
N ASP A 385 -8.23 41.02 4.89
CA ASP A 385 -6.98 41.49 4.28
C ASP A 385 -5.75 40.64 4.67
N VAL A 386 -5.97 39.41 5.14
CA VAL A 386 -4.91 38.42 5.42
C VAL A 386 -4.85 37.41 4.27
N PRO A 387 -3.70 37.22 3.61
CA PRO A 387 -3.53 36.20 2.59
C PRO A 387 -3.29 34.81 3.20
N TYR A 388 -3.90 33.80 2.60
CA TYR A 388 -3.68 32.38 2.87
C TYR A 388 -3.04 31.75 1.62
N ASP A 389 -1.82 31.25 1.77
CA ASP A 389 -1.00 30.72 0.68
C ASP A 389 -1.34 29.24 0.44
N LEU A 390 -2.34 28.98 -0.40
CA LEU A 390 -2.86 27.62 -0.60
C LEU A 390 -1.97 26.79 -1.53
N PHE A 391 -1.54 27.37 -2.67
CA PHE A 391 -0.70 26.66 -3.63
C PHE A 391 0.59 27.43 -3.90
N GLN A 392 1.71 26.71 -3.84
CA GLN A 392 2.98 27.17 -4.38
C GLN A 392 3.26 26.42 -5.68
N VAL A 393 3.47 27.14 -6.78
CA VAL A 393 3.71 26.54 -8.10
C VAL A 393 5.03 27.07 -8.65
N ALA A 394 6.03 26.22 -8.80
CA ALA A 394 7.34 26.65 -9.32
C ALA A 394 7.32 26.92 -10.83
N GLY A 395 6.48 26.21 -11.60
CA GLY A 395 6.21 26.46 -13.01
C GLY A 395 5.11 27.50 -13.24
N GLY A 396 4.30 27.28 -14.29
CA GLY A 396 3.12 28.11 -14.58
C GLY A 396 1.82 27.48 -14.10
N MET A 397 0.82 28.32 -13.82
CA MET A 397 -0.57 27.89 -13.62
C MET A 397 -1.40 28.18 -14.88
N SER A 398 -2.24 27.24 -15.29
CA SER A 398 -3.19 27.38 -16.40
C SER A 398 -4.49 26.62 -16.11
N GLY A 399 -5.50 26.76 -16.97
CA GLY A 399 -6.83 26.20 -16.73
C GLY A 399 -7.61 26.97 -15.66
N ASP A 400 -8.82 26.48 -15.37
CA ASP A 400 -9.74 27.08 -14.40
C ASP A 400 -10.44 25.96 -13.61
N PHE A 401 -10.68 26.18 -12.32
CA PHE A 401 -11.58 25.32 -11.55
C PHE A 401 -13.00 25.40 -12.14
N SER A 402 -13.65 24.25 -12.33
CA SER A 402 -15.03 24.19 -12.83
C SER A 402 -16.03 24.69 -11.78
N GLU A 403 -15.72 24.49 -10.50
CA GLU A 403 -16.49 24.97 -9.37
C GLU A 403 -15.57 25.23 -8.17
N ILE A 404 -15.94 26.22 -7.35
CA ILE A 404 -15.31 26.47 -6.05
C ILE A 404 -16.41 26.37 -5.00
N LYS A 405 -16.24 25.47 -4.04
CA LYS A 405 -17.19 25.22 -2.95
C LYS A 405 -16.60 25.64 -1.62
N PHE A 406 -17.47 26.18 -0.77
CA PHE A 406 -17.13 26.58 0.58
C PHE A 406 -17.86 25.67 1.56
N LEU A 407 -17.11 24.85 2.29
CA LEU A 407 -17.62 23.90 3.25
C LEU A 407 -17.48 24.46 4.66
N ASN A 408 -18.47 24.15 5.51
CA ASN A 408 -18.54 24.53 6.92
C ASN A 408 -18.11 25.99 7.23
N PRO A 409 -18.65 27.02 6.56
CA PRO A 409 -18.28 28.39 6.84
C PRO A 409 -18.78 28.86 8.22
N ALA A 410 -18.07 29.81 8.82
CA ALA A 410 -18.54 30.50 10.03
C ALA A 410 -19.89 31.22 9.82
N ALA A 411 -20.63 31.46 10.90
CA ALA A 411 -21.83 32.30 10.84
C ALA A 411 -21.48 33.72 10.37
N GLY A 412 -22.23 34.25 9.40
CA GLY A 412 -21.99 35.57 8.82
C GLY A 412 -20.91 35.61 7.73
N PHE A 413 -20.40 34.45 7.31
CA PHE A 413 -19.48 34.33 6.18
C PHE A 413 -20.15 34.79 4.88
N ASP A 414 -19.48 35.69 4.16
CA ASP A 414 -19.90 36.17 2.84
C ASP A 414 -18.85 35.77 1.80
N ALA A 415 -19.18 34.75 1.01
CA ALA A 415 -18.33 34.28 -0.08
C ALA A 415 -18.04 35.38 -1.12
N GLY A 416 -18.89 36.41 -1.23
CA GLY A 416 -18.67 37.54 -2.13
C GLY A 416 -17.47 38.41 -1.76
N LEU A 417 -16.94 38.26 -0.55
CA LEU A 417 -15.74 38.96 -0.09
C LEU A 417 -14.45 38.18 -0.35
N LEU A 418 -14.55 36.92 -0.80
CA LEU A 418 -13.37 36.13 -1.10
C LEU A 418 -12.82 36.49 -2.47
N SER A 419 -11.52 36.76 -2.49
CA SER A 419 -10.71 36.83 -3.68
C SER A 419 -9.78 35.62 -3.72
N LEU A 420 -9.77 34.93 -4.85
CA LEU A 420 -8.84 33.88 -5.18
C LEU A 420 -8.03 34.33 -6.38
N SER A 421 -6.71 34.35 -6.26
CA SER A 421 -5.85 34.83 -7.35
C SER A 421 -4.53 34.10 -7.40
N PHE A 422 -4.00 33.94 -8.61
CA PHE A 422 -2.64 33.48 -8.83
C PHE A 422 -1.74 34.66 -9.20
N ALA A 423 -0.70 34.87 -8.41
CA ALA A 423 0.34 35.85 -8.69
C ALA A 423 1.58 35.12 -9.21
N SER A 424 1.94 35.37 -10.48
CA SER A 424 3.16 34.83 -11.10
C SER A 424 4.39 35.67 -10.73
N GLY A 425 5.55 35.02 -10.59
CA GLY A 425 6.84 35.67 -10.32
C GLY A 425 8.01 34.97 -11.01
N GLU A 426 9.21 35.55 -10.90
CA GLU A 426 10.43 35.04 -11.57
C GLU A 426 10.86 33.63 -11.11
N ASN A 427 10.37 33.15 -9.96
CA ASN A 427 10.69 31.84 -9.37
C ASN A 427 9.44 30.99 -9.13
N GLY A 428 8.41 31.13 -9.98
CA GLY A 428 7.10 30.53 -9.79
C GLY A 428 6.08 31.51 -9.22
N GLY A 429 4.89 31.02 -8.91
CA GLY A 429 3.78 31.82 -8.41
C GLY A 429 3.05 31.20 -7.22
N MET A 430 2.24 32.03 -6.58
CA MET A 430 1.44 31.67 -5.41
C MET A 430 -0.04 31.85 -5.74
N PHE A 431 -0.85 30.85 -5.39
CA PHE A 431 -2.30 30.96 -5.39
C PHE A 431 -2.77 31.28 -3.97
N GLN A 432 -3.42 32.44 -3.82
CA GLN A 432 -3.78 32.99 -2.52
C GLN A 432 -5.29 33.17 -2.38
N LEU A 433 -5.79 32.94 -1.17
CA LEU A 433 -7.10 33.37 -0.71
C LEU A 433 -6.97 34.62 0.15
N ILE A 434 -7.81 35.63 -0.10
CA ILE A 434 -7.92 36.84 0.73
C ILE A 434 -9.41 37.14 0.94
N MET A 435 -9.81 37.44 2.19
CA MET A 435 -11.14 37.99 2.48
C MET A 435 -11.08 39.52 2.53
N ALA A 436 -11.79 40.20 1.65
CA ALA A 436 -11.77 41.65 1.55
C ALA A 436 -12.56 42.32 2.68
N ASN A 437 -12.01 43.41 3.24
CA ASN A 437 -12.74 44.24 4.19
C ASN A 437 -13.78 45.12 3.47
N ASN A 438 -15.06 44.99 3.85
CA ASN A 438 -16.17 45.82 3.33
C ASN A 438 -16.10 47.33 3.71
N GLY A 439 -15.01 47.77 4.35
CA GLY A 439 -14.86 49.09 4.95
C GLY A 439 -14.32 50.22 4.08
N ASP A 440 -13.83 49.99 2.86
CA ASP A 440 -13.35 51.07 1.99
C ASP A 440 -13.61 50.79 0.49
N PRO A 441 -14.59 51.47 -0.15
CA PRO A 441 -14.80 51.37 -1.59
C PRO A 441 -13.68 52.06 -2.42
N GLY A 442 -12.61 52.54 -1.80
CA GLY A 442 -11.57 53.38 -2.41
C GLY A 442 -10.12 52.89 -2.34
N ASN A 443 -9.81 51.75 -1.71
CA ASN A 443 -8.42 51.28 -1.61
C ASN A 443 -8.23 49.76 -1.75
N ASN A 444 -8.86 49.16 -2.77
CA ASN A 444 -8.40 47.89 -3.34
C ASN A 444 -7.12 48.13 -4.16
N THR A 445 -6.06 48.65 -3.55
CA THR A 445 -4.73 48.61 -4.18
C THR A 445 -4.20 47.20 -4.07
N VAL A 446 -4.63 46.38 -5.03
CA VAL A 446 -3.86 45.25 -5.53
C VAL A 446 -2.39 45.69 -5.61
N PRO A 447 -1.44 45.04 -4.93
CA PRO A 447 -0.02 45.25 -5.22
C PRO A 447 0.21 45.05 -6.72
N GLU A 448 0.84 46.00 -7.40
CA GLU A 448 0.88 46.02 -8.86
C GLU A 448 1.31 44.67 -9.46
N PRO A 449 0.57 44.11 -10.44
CA PRO A 449 0.87 42.80 -10.98
C PRO A 449 2.10 42.80 -11.89
N ALA A 450 3.05 41.90 -11.62
CA ALA A 450 3.50 41.07 -12.72
C ALA A 450 2.32 40.15 -13.10
N SER A 451 1.61 40.49 -14.18
CA SER A 451 0.59 39.67 -14.85
C SER A 451 -0.25 38.75 -13.93
N ILE A 452 -1.26 39.30 -13.25
CA ILE A 452 -2.28 38.52 -12.53
C ILE A 452 -3.26 37.94 -13.55
N LEU A 453 -3.46 36.62 -13.52
CA LEU A 453 -4.62 35.97 -14.12
C LEU A 453 -5.77 36.06 -13.09
N LEU A 454 -6.74 36.94 -13.35
CA LEU A 454 -7.95 37.03 -12.55
C LEU A 454 -8.94 35.96 -13.06
N ILE A 455 -9.10 34.87 -12.31
CA ILE A 455 -10.17 33.90 -12.58
C ILE A 455 -11.47 34.51 -12.02
N GLY A 456 -12.29 35.04 -12.93
CA GLY A 456 -13.46 35.84 -12.57
C GLY A 456 -14.55 35.07 -11.85
N LEU A 457 -14.83 35.45 -10.58
CA LEU A 457 -16.09 35.17 -9.90
C LEU A 457 -17.20 36.05 -10.49
N GLY A 458 -17.73 35.62 -11.64
CA GLY A 458 -18.94 36.19 -12.22
C GLY A 458 -20.20 35.70 -11.51
N GLY A 459 -20.53 36.31 -10.37
CA GLY A 459 -21.80 36.08 -9.68
C GLY A 459 -23.00 36.53 -10.53
N LEU A 460 -24.00 35.65 -10.67
CA LEU A 460 -25.33 36.02 -11.17
C LEU A 460 -26.42 35.23 -10.44
N VAL A 461 -26.72 35.68 -9.21
CA VAL A 461 -28.01 35.45 -8.56
C VAL A 461 -28.83 36.73 -8.73
N MET A 462 -29.94 36.66 -9.46
CA MET A 462 -31.06 37.57 -9.21
C MET A 462 -32.41 36.89 -9.44
N LEU A 463 -33.18 36.84 -8.36
CA LEU A 463 -34.56 36.38 -8.28
C LEU A 463 -35.46 37.63 -8.15
N MET A 464 -36.61 37.57 -8.83
CA MET A 464 -37.93 38.16 -8.47
C MET A 464 -38.49 39.42 -9.21
N LEU A 465 -39.58 39.10 -9.94
CA LEU A 465 -40.92 39.73 -9.94
C LEU A 465 -41.34 40.75 -11.04
N ARG A 466 -42.10 40.19 -12.01
CA ARG A 466 -43.51 40.51 -12.34
C ARG A 466 -43.84 41.90 -12.91
N ARG A 467 -44.28 41.94 -14.18
CA ARG A 467 -45.50 42.66 -14.63
C ARG A 467 -45.99 42.26 -16.05
N ARG A 468 -47.18 41.63 -16.04
CA ARG A 468 -48.34 41.70 -16.97
C ARG A 468 -48.17 41.51 -18.50
N SER A 469 -48.86 40.48 -19.01
CA SER A 469 -49.30 40.32 -20.40
C SER A 469 -50.23 41.47 -20.87
N PRO A 470 -50.39 41.68 -22.20
CA PRO A 470 -51.55 41.08 -22.87
C PRO A 470 -51.29 40.48 -24.27
N ARG A 471 -52.33 39.73 -24.70
CA ARG A 471 -52.58 38.91 -25.90
C ARG A 471 -52.26 39.49 -27.29
N ILE A 472 -52.17 38.57 -28.26
CA ILE A 472 -52.77 38.48 -29.64
C ILE A 472 -51.73 37.81 -30.57
N SER A 473 -51.95 36.82 -31.44
CA SER A 473 -53.03 35.87 -31.79
C SER A 473 -52.40 34.69 -32.55
N LEU A 474 -53.07 33.54 -32.55
CA LEU A 474 -52.77 32.37 -33.39
C LEU A 474 -52.92 32.67 -34.90
N ALA A 475 -52.02 32.09 -35.70
CA ALA A 475 -52.35 31.24 -36.86
C ALA A 475 -51.10 30.43 -37.22
#